data_AF-A0A6P1DK40-F1
#
_entry.id   AF-A0A6P1DK40-F1
#
_cell.length_a   1.000
_cell.length_b   1.000
_cell.length_c   1.000
_cell.angle_alpha   90.00
_cell.angle_beta   90.00
_cell.angle_gamma   90.00
#
_symmetry.space_group_name_H-M   'P 1'
#
loop_
_entity.id
_entity.type
_entity.pdbx_description
1 polymer ?
#
loop_
_entity_poly.entity_id
_entity_poly.type
_entity_poly.pdbx_seq_one_letter_code
_entity_poly.pdbx_strand_id
1 'polypeptide(L)'
;MNPSFNIWSILKIVFALFMIYAGVQHFLKPEFFVPYVPQFLPLKMEIVYVSGVFEVLFGLLLFFKKYTKIATWGIFVLLLLFLPIHIWDVISETPAIGSKKAAWIRLPIQFLLLFLIWKIKNNAAKTLKN
;
A
#
# COMPACT_ATOMS: atom_id res chain seq x y z
N MET A 1 -5.62 -20.61 24.82
CA MET A 1 -4.45 -20.09 24.05
C MET A 1 -4.47 -18.58 24.17
N ASN A 2 -3.54 -18.00 24.95
CA ASN A 2 -3.44 -16.56 25.08
C ASN A 2 -2.77 -16.04 23.80
N PRO A 3 -3.43 -15.24 22.93
CA PRO A 3 -2.73 -14.65 21.81
C PRO A 3 -1.70 -13.70 22.41
N SER A 4 -0.41 -14.04 22.32
CA SER A 4 0.64 -13.08 22.64
C SER A 4 0.55 -11.98 21.58
N PHE A 5 -0.14 -10.89 21.92
CA PHE A 5 -0.23 -9.68 21.10
C PHE A 5 1.17 -9.09 20.99
N ASN A 6 1.93 -9.55 20.00
CA ASN A 6 3.16 -8.90 19.63
C ASN A 6 2.82 -7.64 18.82
N ILE A 7 3.67 -6.63 18.91
CA ILE A 7 3.51 -5.37 18.18
C ILE A 7 3.30 -5.58 16.67
N TRP A 8 3.90 -6.63 16.10
CA TRP A 8 3.77 -6.98 14.67
C TRP A 8 2.37 -7.44 14.28
N SER A 9 1.63 -8.07 15.18
CA SER A 9 0.24 -8.50 14.95
C SER A 9 -0.69 -7.30 14.94
N ILE A 10 -0.47 -6.34 15.84
CA ILE A 10 -1.19 -5.06 15.87
C ILE A 10 -0.88 -4.27 14.60
N LEU A 11 0.42 -4.10 14.26
CA LEU A 11 0.83 -3.41 13.05
C LEU A 11 0.27 -4.08 11.79
N LYS A 12 0.18 -5.41 11.73
CA LYS A 12 -0.46 -6.12 10.61
C LYS A 12 -1.93 -5.72 10.45
N ILE A 13 -2.69 -5.66 11.54
CA ILE A 13 -4.10 -5.26 11.52
C ILE A 13 -4.25 -3.80 11.09
N VAL A 14 -3.43 -2.90 11.65
CA VAL A 14 -3.43 -1.48 11.26
C VAL A 14 -3.08 -1.33 9.78
N PHE A 15 -2.06 -2.03 9.30
CA PHE A 15 -1.65 -2.00 7.89
C PHE A 15 -2.75 -2.55 6.98
N ALA A 16 -3.42 -3.64 7.38
CA ALA A 16 -4.54 -4.21 6.63
C ALA A 16 -5.68 -3.21 6.48
N LEU A 17 -6.10 -2.57 7.58
CA LEU A 17 -7.14 -1.55 7.56
C LEU A 17 -6.74 -0.33 6.72
N PHE A 18 -5.47 0.10 6.83
CA PHE A 18 -4.93 1.17 6.00
C PHE A 18 -5.01 0.85 4.50
N MET A 19 -4.58 -0.36 4.09
CA MET A 19 -4.65 -0.78 2.68
C MET A 19 -6.08 -0.89 2.17
N ILE A 20 -7.01 -1.39 2.99
CA ILE A 20 -8.43 -1.46 2.62
C ILE A 20 -8.99 -0.04 2.46
N TYR A 21 -8.71 0.85 3.41
CA TYR A 21 -9.16 2.24 3.34
C TYR A 21 -8.60 2.95 2.10
N ALA A 22 -7.29 2.84 1.84
CA ALA A 22 -6.65 3.41 0.66
C ALA A 22 -7.26 2.85 -0.64
N GLY A 23 -7.46 1.54 -0.71
CA GLY A 23 -8.04 0.89 -1.88
C GLY A 23 -9.48 1.34 -2.12
N VAL A 24 -10.29 1.48 -1.07
CA VAL A 24 -11.66 2.02 -1.17
C VAL A 24 -11.66 3.45 -1.71
N GLN A 25 -10.68 4.30 -1.36
CA GLN A 25 -10.60 5.66 -1.89
C GLN A 25 -10.44 5.69 -3.41
N HIS A 26 -9.81 4.69 -4.03
CA HIS A 26 -9.68 4.62 -5.49
C HIS A 26 -11.04 4.52 -6.20
N PHE A 27 -12.05 3.94 -5.54
CA PHE A 27 -13.42 3.85 -6.08
C PHE A 27 -14.27 5.07 -5.74
N LEU A 28 -14.06 5.65 -4.56
CA LEU A 28 -14.84 6.80 -4.09
C LEU A 28 -14.39 8.13 -4.69
N LYS A 29 -13.09 8.27 -5.00
CA LYS A 29 -12.47 9.50 -5.48
C LYS A 29 -11.43 9.24 -6.58
N PRO A 30 -11.76 8.49 -7.65
CA PRO A 30 -10.79 8.12 -8.68
C PRO A 30 -10.10 9.34 -9.33
N GLU A 31 -10.78 10.48 -9.44
CA GLU A 31 -10.26 11.71 -10.05
C GLU A 31 -9.07 12.28 -9.27
N PHE A 32 -8.98 11.99 -7.97
CA PHE A 32 -7.79 12.33 -7.18
C PHE A 32 -6.57 11.50 -7.60
N PHE A 33 -6.77 10.25 -8.03
CA PHE A 33 -5.69 9.31 -8.33
C PHE A 33 -5.25 9.37 -9.80
N VAL A 34 -6.15 9.70 -10.73
CA VAL A 34 -5.86 9.76 -12.17
C VAL A 34 -4.64 10.63 -12.53
N PRO A 35 -4.42 11.82 -11.92
CA PRO A 35 -3.25 12.64 -12.22
C PRO A 35 -1.90 11.98 -11.90
N TYR A 36 -1.89 10.98 -11.02
CA TYR A 36 -0.69 10.21 -10.70
C TYR A 36 -0.33 9.15 -11.74
N VAL A 37 -1.28 8.73 -12.57
CA VAL A 37 -1.02 7.72 -13.60
C VAL A 37 -0.18 8.37 -14.72
N PRO A 38 1.01 7.82 -15.03
CA PRO A 38 1.89 8.36 -16.06
C PRO A 38 1.18 8.62 -17.39
N GLN A 39 1.53 9.73 -18.04
CA GLN A 39 0.85 10.18 -19.26
C GLN A 39 0.93 9.18 -20.42
N PHE A 40 1.99 8.37 -20.49
CA PHE A 40 2.17 7.37 -21.53
C PHE A 40 1.31 6.10 -21.35
N LEU A 41 0.66 5.92 -20.20
CA LEU A 41 -0.22 4.77 -19.98
C LEU A 41 -1.66 5.10 -20.41
N PRO A 42 -2.29 4.26 -21.25
CA PRO A 42 -3.71 4.37 -21.56
C PRO A 42 -4.55 3.90 -20.36
N LEU A 43 -5.87 4.08 -20.43
CA LEU A 43 -6.82 3.50 -19.47
C LEU A 43 -6.56 3.89 -18.00
N LYS A 44 -6.35 5.19 -17.75
CA LYS A 44 -5.94 5.69 -16.43
C LYS A 44 -6.96 5.38 -15.33
N MET A 45 -8.25 5.47 -15.64
CA MET A 45 -9.33 5.17 -14.69
C MET A 45 -9.33 3.69 -14.30
N GLU A 46 -9.16 2.82 -15.28
CA GLU A 46 -9.10 1.38 -15.10
C GLU A 46 -7.87 1.00 -14.27
N ILE A 47 -6.71 1.61 -14.53
CA ILE A 47 -5.50 1.42 -13.72
C ILE A 47 -5.77 1.77 -12.25
N VAL A 48 -6.43 2.91 -11.98
CA VAL A 48 -6.80 3.34 -10.63
C VAL A 48 -7.75 2.33 -9.96
N TYR A 49 -8.78 1.85 -10.67
CA TYR A 49 -9.69 0.87 -10.09
C TYR A 49 -9.01 -0.48 -9.84
N VAL A 50 -8.19 -0.95 -10.78
CA VAL A 50 -7.46 -2.21 -10.64
C VAL A 50 -6.47 -2.14 -9.49
N SER A 51 -5.74 -1.03 -9.32
CA SER A 51 -4.87 -0.85 -8.15
C SER A 51 -5.68 -0.86 -6.85
N GLY A 52 -6.81 -0.17 -6.82
CA GLY A 52 -7.75 -0.19 -5.69
C GLY A 52 -8.25 -1.60 -5.34
N VAL A 53 -8.60 -2.43 -6.34
CA VAL A 53 -9.00 -3.83 -6.14
C VAL A 53 -7.89 -4.60 -5.45
N PHE A 54 -6.65 -4.49 -5.92
CA PHE A 54 -5.52 -5.22 -5.34
C PHE A 54 -5.17 -4.73 -3.93
N GLU A 55 -5.27 -3.42 -3.66
CA GLU A 55 -5.07 -2.88 -2.31
C GLU A 55 -6.10 -3.46 -1.31
N VAL A 56 -7.39 -3.43 -1.66
CA VAL A 56 -8.45 -4.01 -0.83
C VAL A 56 -8.27 -5.52 -0.67
N LEU A 57 -8.01 -6.24 -1.77
CA LEU A 57 -7.84 -7.68 -1.77
C LEU A 57 -6.70 -8.10 -0.85
N PHE A 58 -5.50 -7.54 -1.02
CA PHE A 58 -4.37 -7.92 -0.18
C PHE A 58 -4.51 -7.42 1.26
N GLY A 59 -5.15 -6.27 1.48
CA GLY A 59 -5.53 -5.80 2.81
C GLY A 59 -6.42 -6.81 3.54
N LEU A 60 -7.46 -7.33 2.88
CA LEU A 60 -8.34 -8.38 3.43
C LEU A 60 -7.58 -9.69 3.68
N LEU A 61 -6.70 -10.10 2.74
CA LEU A 61 -5.93 -11.33 2.87
C LEU A 61 -4.95 -11.32 4.06
N LEU A 62 -4.53 -10.15 4.56
CA LEU A 62 -3.69 -10.06 5.77
C LEU A 62 -4.38 -10.57 7.05
N PHE A 63 -5.72 -10.58 7.11
CA PHE A 63 -6.45 -11.12 8.25
C PHE A 63 -6.38 -12.65 8.33
N PHE A 64 -6.18 -13.33 7.19
CA PHE A 64 -6.14 -14.78 7.11
C PHE A 64 -4.71 -15.30 7.21
N LYS A 65 -4.43 -16.12 8.24
CA LYS A 65 -3.09 -16.71 8.46
C LYS A 65 -2.56 -17.44 7.22
N LYS A 66 -3.41 -18.23 6.55
CA LYS A 66 -3.09 -18.99 5.33
C LYS A 66 -2.58 -18.09 4.20
N TYR A 67 -3.12 -16.87 4.07
CA TYR A 67 -2.85 -15.98 2.94
C TYR A 67 -1.87 -14.85 3.28
N THR A 68 -1.40 -14.75 4.53
CA THR A 68 -0.52 -13.64 4.97
C THR A 68 0.75 -13.53 4.13
N LYS A 69 1.36 -14.65 3.69
CA LYS A 69 2.56 -14.61 2.82
C LYS A 69 2.26 -14.02 1.44
N ILE A 70 1.12 -14.39 0.84
CA ILE A 70 0.68 -13.88 -0.46
C ILE A 70 0.32 -12.39 -0.33
N ALA A 71 -0.45 -12.04 0.70
CA ALA A 71 -0.87 -10.68 0.99
C ALA A 71 0.32 -9.71 1.17
N THR A 72 1.29 -10.08 2.00
CA THR A 72 2.46 -9.25 2.26
C THR A 72 3.34 -9.05 1.03
N TRP A 73 3.49 -10.08 0.18
CA TRP A 73 4.20 -9.93 -1.10
C TRP A 73 3.42 -9.07 -2.10
N GLY A 74 2.11 -9.28 -2.22
CA GLY A 74 1.25 -8.49 -3.10
C GLY A 74 1.30 -7.00 -2.75
N ILE A 75 1.15 -6.67 -1.47
CA ILE A 75 1.29 -5.29 -0.96
C ILE A 75 2.69 -4.74 -1.24
N PHE A 76 3.75 -5.52 -0.96
CA PHE A 76 5.12 -5.07 -1.21
C PHE A 76 5.35 -4.73 -2.68
N VAL A 77 4.87 -5.56 -3.60
CA VAL A 77 4.95 -5.32 -5.05
C VAL A 77 4.15 -4.09 -5.45
N LEU A 78 2.91 -3.92 -4.96
CA LEU A 78 2.12 -2.70 -5.21
C LEU A 78 2.87 -1.44 -4.75
N LEU A 79 3.42 -1.45 -3.54
CA LEU A 79 4.16 -0.30 -3.00
C LEU A 79 5.42 -0.01 -3.83
N LEU A 80 6.11 -1.04 -4.34
CA LEU A 80 7.22 -0.84 -5.26
C LEU A 80 6.75 -0.23 -6.59
N LEU A 81 5.61 -0.66 -7.14
CA LEU A 81 5.05 -0.09 -8.36
C LEU A 81 4.61 1.38 -8.17
N PHE A 82 4.18 1.77 -6.97
CA PHE A 82 3.86 3.16 -6.67
C PHE A 82 5.08 4.03 -6.36
N LEU A 83 6.24 3.44 -6.06
CA LEU A 83 7.42 4.23 -5.70
C LEU A 83 7.86 5.21 -6.80
N PRO A 84 7.94 4.83 -8.10
CA PRO A 84 8.19 5.77 -9.19
C PRO A 84 7.20 6.94 -9.23
N ILE A 85 5.93 6.70 -8.92
CA ILE A 85 4.89 7.74 -8.88
C ILE A 85 5.21 8.78 -7.81
N HIS A 86 5.60 8.35 -6.61
CA HIS A 86 5.96 9.26 -5.51
C HIS A 86 7.26 10.03 -5.79
N ILE A 87 8.24 9.39 -6.43
CA ILE A 87 9.47 10.06 -6.86
C ILE A 87 9.14 11.13 -7.91
N TRP A 88 8.33 10.79 -8.90
CA TRP A 88 7.87 11.71 -9.94
C TRP A 88 7.14 12.92 -9.34
N ASP A 89 6.25 12.69 -8.38
CA ASP A 89 5.48 13.75 -7.71
C ASP A 89 6.38 14.76 -6.98
N VAL A 90 7.50 14.29 -6.38
CA VAL A 90 8.49 15.15 -5.73
C VAL A 90 9.23 16.04 -6.73
N ILE A 91 9.61 15.50 -7.88
CA ILE A 91 10.38 16.23 -8.90
C ILE A 91 9.49 17.14 -9.78
N SER A 92 8.23 16.78 -9.99
CA SER A 92 7.28 17.52 -10.85
C SER A 92 7.08 18.96 -10.40
N GLU A 93 7.21 19.95 -11.29
CA GLU A 93 6.95 21.37 -10.99
C GLU A 93 5.57 21.60 -10.37
N THR A 94 4.56 20.88 -10.88
CA THR A 94 3.20 20.83 -10.35
C THR A 94 2.90 19.42 -9.83
N PRO A 95 3.15 19.13 -8.54
CA PRO A 95 2.84 17.84 -7.94
C PRO A 95 1.33 17.55 -7.99
N ALA A 96 0.96 16.33 -8.35
CA ALA A 96 -0.41 15.84 -8.36
C ALA A 96 -1.04 15.86 -6.94
N ILE A 97 -0.23 15.74 -5.89
CA ILE A 97 -0.69 15.89 -4.49
C ILE A 97 -1.02 17.34 -4.10
N GLY A 98 -0.78 18.31 -4.99
CA GLY A 98 -1.13 19.71 -4.81
C GLY A 98 -0.04 20.58 -4.19
N SER A 99 0.89 20.03 -3.39
CA SER A 99 2.03 20.80 -2.88
C SER A 99 3.33 20.02 -2.84
N LYS A 100 4.45 20.72 -3.08
CA LYS A 100 5.81 20.17 -2.95
C LYS A 100 6.07 19.60 -1.55
N LYS A 101 5.57 20.28 -0.51
CA LYS A 101 5.69 19.82 0.88
C LYS A 101 5.02 18.47 1.08
N ALA A 102 3.79 18.29 0.58
CA ALA A 102 3.08 17.03 0.68
C ALA A 102 3.78 15.90 -0.11
N ALA A 103 4.31 16.19 -1.30
CA ALA A 103 5.07 15.21 -2.08
C ALA A 103 6.32 14.73 -1.32
N TRP A 104 7.08 15.67 -0.75
CA TRP A 104 8.27 15.38 0.07
C TRP A 104 7.96 14.57 1.33
N ILE A 105 6.78 14.74 1.93
CA ILE A 105 6.35 13.94 3.09
C ILE A 105 5.93 12.53 2.67
N ARG A 106 5.24 12.39 1.53
CA ARG A 106 4.75 11.09 1.05
C ARG A 106 5.87 10.13 0.68
N LEU A 107 6.97 10.61 0.10
CA LEU A 107 8.04 9.73 -0.35
C LEU A 107 8.72 8.96 0.82
N PRO A 108 9.12 9.57 1.94
CA PRO A 108 9.56 8.85 3.14
C PRO A 108 8.51 7.90 3.72
N ILE A 109 7.23 8.29 3.71
CA ILE A 109 6.13 7.41 4.14
C ILE A 109 6.08 6.17 3.25
N GLN A 110 6.28 6.29 1.94
CA GLN A 110 6.33 5.15 1.02
C GLN A 110 7.43 4.15 1.40
N PHE A 111 8.64 4.64 1.72
CA PHE A 111 9.73 3.79 2.20
C PHE A 111 9.43 3.16 3.57
N LEU A 112 8.79 3.90 4.47
CA LEU A 112 8.35 3.36 5.76
C LEU A 112 7.33 2.23 5.57
N LEU A 113 6.37 2.38 4.66
CA LEU A 113 5.38 1.35 4.37
C LEU A 113 6.02 0.09 3.77
N LEU A 114 6.98 0.25 2.85
CA LEU A 114 7.78 -0.86 2.31
C LEU A 114 8.56 -1.59 3.42
N PHE A 115 9.18 -0.85 4.34
CA PHE A 115 9.89 -1.43 5.47
C PHE A 115 8.94 -2.18 6.42
N LEU A 116 7.80 -1.58 6.75
CA LEU A 116 6.81 -2.18 7.66
C LEU A 116 6.25 -3.49 7.10
N ILE A 117 5.83 -3.52 5.83
CA ILE A 117 5.28 -4.75 5.25
C ILE A 117 6.34 -5.87 5.16
N TRP A 118 7.60 -5.52 4.89
CA TRP A 118 8.72 -6.46 4.93
C TRP A 118 8.95 -7.03 6.33
N LYS A 119 8.90 -6.19 7.37
CA LYS A 119 8.99 -6.65 8.77
C LYS A 119 7.79 -7.51 9.17
N ILE A 120 6.57 -7.13 8.78
CA ILE A 120 5.35 -7.90 9.04
C ILE A 120 5.49 -9.30 8.43
N LYS A 121 5.92 -9.42 7.18
CA LYS A 121 6.19 -10.70 6.50
C LYS A 121 7.15 -11.60 7.30
N ASN A 122 8.28 -11.03 7.73
CA ASN A 122 9.33 -11.79 8.42
C ASN A 122 8.90 -12.26 9.83
N ASN A 123 8.00 -11.52 10.48
CA ASN A 123 7.47 -11.92 11.78
C ASN A 123 6.27 -12.88 11.67
N ALA A 124 5.43 -12.73 10.63
CA ALA A 124 4.35 -13.67 10.35
C ALA A 124 4.87 -15.09 10.03
N ALA A 125 6.01 -15.20 9.34
CA ALA A 125 6.64 -16.47 9.04
C ALA A 125 7.15 -17.22 10.29
N LYS A 126 7.49 -16.49 11.36
CA LYS A 126 7.93 -17.08 12.64
C LYS A 126 6.75 -17.63 13.44
N THR A 127 5.60 -16.95 13.40
CA THR A 127 4.38 -17.37 14.13
C THR A 127 3.70 -18.61 13.53
N LEU A 128 4.01 -19.00 12.29
CA LEU A 128 3.48 -20.22 11.67
C LEU A 128 4.33 -21.47 11.94
N LYS A 129 5.55 -21.31 12.48
CA LYS A 129 6.47 -22.41 12.79
C LYS A 129 6.40 -22.88 14.25
N ASN A 130 5.67 -22.16 15.09
CA ASN A 130 5.42 -22.48 16.50
C ASN A 130 3.94 -22.87 16.68
#